data_AF-A0A5C8JFV3-F1
#
_entry.id   AF-A0A5C8JFV3-F1
#
_cell.length_a   1.000
_cell.length_b   1.000
_cell.length_c   1.000
_cell.angle_alpha   90.00
_cell.angle_beta   90.00
_cell.angle_gamma   90.00
#
_symmetry.space_group_name_H-M   'P 1'
#
loop_
_entity.id
_entity.type
_entity.pdbx_description
1 polymer ?
#
loop_
_entity_poly.entity_id
_entity_poly.type
_entity_poly.pdbx_seq_one_letter_code
_entity_poly.pdbx_strand_id
1 'polypeptide(L)'
;MTTVSQFRKAALSNSDVVESAVDGAPVFAVDGKEFALLDADARVCLRLPGAEAEDMVSQHATAERAGDFVRLPVKDINGQALNYWVRRAWLACAPPEVAARASTADKAGAGEVGDLPKAIGRPATRALANVGITTLDQVAGLSDAELNALHGVGPKAVRILRETLESR
;
A
#
# COMPACT_ATOMS: atom_id res chain seq x y z
N MET A 1 -3.48 -10.61 -16.48
CA MET A 1 -2.50 -9.66 -17.03
C MET A 1 -2.58 -8.37 -16.22
N THR A 2 -1.46 -7.89 -15.69
CA THR A 2 -1.43 -6.68 -14.89
C THR A 2 -1.43 -5.44 -15.78
N THR A 3 -2.11 -4.38 -15.35
CA THR A 3 -2.26 -3.14 -16.15
C THR A 3 -1.60 -1.95 -15.47
N VAL A 4 -1.33 -0.90 -16.25
CA VAL A 4 -0.84 0.40 -15.72
C VAL A 4 -1.82 0.97 -14.69
N SER A 5 -3.13 0.81 -14.90
CA SER A 5 -4.14 1.22 -13.91
C SER A 5 -4.01 0.47 -12.60
N GLN A 6 -3.69 -0.83 -12.64
CA GLN A 6 -3.44 -1.61 -11.42
C GLN A 6 -2.15 -1.17 -10.72
N PHE A 7 -1.09 -0.84 -11.46
CA PHE A 7 0.13 -0.25 -10.91
C PHE A 7 -0.13 1.08 -10.21
N ARG A 8 -0.81 2.02 -10.90
CA ARG A 8 -1.19 3.31 -10.31
C ARG A 8 -2.03 3.12 -9.04
N LYS A 9 -3.01 2.21 -9.07
CA LYS A 9 -3.82 1.88 -7.90
C LYS A 9 -2.96 1.32 -6.75
N ALA A 10 -2.03 0.40 -7.04
CA ALA A 10 -1.15 -0.18 -6.02
C ALA A 10 -0.26 0.88 -5.36
N ALA A 11 0.24 1.86 -6.12
CA ALA A 11 1.05 2.95 -5.59
C ALA A 11 0.21 3.88 -4.71
N LEU A 12 -0.94 4.35 -5.21
CA LEU A 12 -1.83 5.28 -4.52
C LEU A 12 -2.55 4.69 -3.29
N SER A 13 -2.55 3.37 -3.12
CA SER A 13 -3.08 2.72 -1.91
C SER A 13 -2.20 2.94 -0.67
N ASN A 14 -0.99 3.48 -0.81
CA ASN A 14 -0.11 3.78 0.32
C ASN A 14 -0.33 5.22 0.82
N SER A 15 -0.06 5.45 2.10
CA SER A 15 -0.20 6.77 2.73
C SER A 15 0.83 7.77 2.19
N ASP A 16 0.40 9.03 2.12
CA ASP A 16 1.25 10.19 1.81
C ASP A 16 1.97 10.10 0.46
N VAL A 17 1.35 9.39 -0.50
CA VAL A 17 1.86 9.28 -1.86
C VAL A 17 1.45 10.50 -2.68
N VAL A 18 2.45 11.15 -3.27
CA VAL A 18 2.27 12.18 -4.30
C VAL A 18 2.50 11.55 -5.66
N GLU A 19 1.51 11.66 -6.54
CA GLU A 19 1.65 11.31 -7.95
C GLU A 19 2.01 12.55 -8.76
N SER A 20 3.04 12.41 -9.57
CA SER A 20 3.47 13.40 -10.56
C SER A 20 3.68 12.70 -11.91
N ALA A 21 4.04 13.47 -12.95
CA ALA A 21 4.36 12.92 -14.25
C ALA A 21 5.67 13.53 -14.77
N VAL A 22 6.57 12.68 -15.27
CA VAL A 22 7.80 13.07 -15.93
C VAL A 22 7.74 12.51 -17.35
N ASP A 23 7.82 13.38 -18.36
CA ASP A 23 7.67 13.03 -19.77
C ASP A 23 6.41 12.20 -20.09
N GLY A 24 5.31 12.51 -19.38
CA GLY A 24 4.01 11.83 -19.53
C GLY A 24 3.90 10.48 -18.81
N ALA A 25 4.97 10.02 -18.16
CA ALA A 25 4.98 8.78 -17.40
C ALA A 25 4.74 9.03 -15.90
N PRO A 26 3.88 8.24 -15.23
CA PRO A 26 3.56 8.45 -13.82
C PRO A 26 4.75 8.13 -12.91
N VAL A 27 5.01 9.04 -11.96
CA VAL A 27 6.02 8.92 -10.91
C VAL A 27 5.34 9.09 -9.56
N PHE A 28 5.65 8.17 -8.63
CA PHE A 28 5.10 8.13 -7.28
C PHE A 28 6.22 8.36 -6.27
N ALA A 29 6.02 9.35 -5.42
CA ALA A 29 6.94 9.71 -4.35
C ALA A 29 6.22 9.71 -3.00
N VAL A 30 6.97 9.42 -1.94
CA VAL A 30 6.57 9.61 -0.55
C VAL A 30 7.67 10.39 0.14
N ASP A 31 7.31 11.44 0.89
CA ASP A 31 8.26 12.32 1.57
C ASP A 31 9.37 12.87 0.62
N GLY A 32 8.96 13.28 -0.58
CA GLY A 32 9.87 13.77 -1.62
C GLY A 32 10.77 12.72 -2.26
N LYS A 33 10.69 11.45 -1.84
CA LYS A 33 11.50 10.34 -2.37
C LYS A 33 10.68 9.47 -3.31
N GLU A 34 11.11 9.42 -4.57
CA GLU A 34 10.53 8.55 -5.59
C GLU A 34 10.74 7.08 -5.24
N PHE A 35 9.64 6.32 -5.18
CA PHE A 35 9.68 4.90 -4.88
C PHE A 35 9.19 4.03 -6.04
N ALA A 36 8.34 4.56 -6.92
CA ALA A 36 7.82 3.83 -8.05
C ALA A 36 7.58 4.74 -9.26
N LEU A 37 7.83 4.25 -10.47
CA LEU A 37 7.48 4.94 -11.71
C LEU A 37 7.19 3.94 -12.84
N LEU A 38 6.56 4.43 -13.90
CA LEU A 38 6.49 3.72 -15.18
C LEU A 38 7.48 4.38 -16.14
N ASP A 39 8.26 3.59 -16.88
CA ASP A 39 9.13 4.13 -17.95
C ASP A 39 8.42 4.15 -19.32
N ALA A 40 9.11 4.68 -20.32
CA ALA A 40 8.61 4.77 -21.70
C ALA A 40 8.31 3.41 -22.35
N ASP A 41 8.91 2.33 -21.86
CA ASP A 41 8.73 0.96 -22.34
C ASP A 41 7.64 0.20 -21.58
N ALA A 42 6.80 0.91 -20.80
CA ALA A 42 5.78 0.35 -19.93
C ALA A 42 6.34 -0.65 -18.90
N ARG A 43 7.56 -0.41 -18.41
CA ARG A 43 8.15 -1.16 -17.31
C ARG A 43 7.88 -0.45 -15.99
N VAL A 44 7.47 -1.23 -15.02
CA VAL A 44 7.35 -0.78 -13.64
C VAL A 44 8.76 -0.71 -13.07
N CYS A 45 9.16 0.44 -12.57
CA CYS A 45 10.45 0.66 -11.91
C CYS A 45 10.19 0.92 -10.43
N LEU A 46 10.82 0.14 -9.54
CA LEU A 46 10.63 0.20 -8.09
C LEU A 46 11.96 0.43 -7.38
N ARG A 47 12.03 1.45 -6.53
CA ARG A 47 13.21 1.72 -5.71
C ARG A 47 13.25 0.74 -4.55
N LEU A 48 14.21 -0.17 -4.56
CA LEU A 48 14.28 -1.27 -3.61
C LEU A 48 15.69 -1.36 -2.98
N PRO A 49 15.80 -1.61 -1.65
CA PRO A 49 17.09 -1.89 -1.00
C PRO A 49 17.81 -3.09 -1.61
N GLY A 50 19.13 -3.15 -1.42
CA GLY A 50 20.01 -4.20 -1.98
C GLY A 50 19.42 -5.61 -1.92
N ALA A 51 19.12 -6.12 -0.71
CA ALA A 51 18.60 -7.47 -0.53
C ALA A 51 17.23 -7.70 -1.21
N GLU A 52 16.30 -6.75 -1.09
CA GLU A 52 14.95 -6.91 -1.67
C GLU A 52 14.96 -6.89 -3.19
N ALA A 53 15.87 -6.11 -3.75
CA ALA A 53 16.00 -6.00 -5.18
C ALA A 53 16.71 -7.24 -5.77
N GLU A 54 17.63 -7.87 -5.03
CA GLU A 54 18.14 -9.21 -5.37
C GLU A 54 17.02 -10.24 -5.33
N ASP A 55 16.18 -10.23 -4.29
CA ASP A 55 15.02 -11.11 -4.19
C ASP A 55 14.07 -10.93 -5.38
N MET A 56 13.74 -9.68 -5.75
CA MET A 56 12.86 -9.41 -6.89
C MET A 56 13.45 -9.91 -8.21
N VAL A 57 14.73 -9.66 -8.46
CA VAL A 57 15.42 -10.15 -9.67
C VAL A 57 15.45 -11.68 -9.71
N SER A 58 15.63 -12.34 -8.57
CA SER A 58 15.62 -13.81 -8.50
C SER A 58 14.22 -14.41 -8.78
N GLN A 59 13.15 -13.68 -8.45
CA GLN A 59 11.77 -14.16 -8.59
C GLN A 59 11.16 -13.87 -9.96
N HIS A 60 11.67 -12.88 -10.69
CA HIS A 60 11.10 -12.40 -11.95
C HIS A 60 12.17 -12.39 -13.03
N ALA A 61 12.09 -13.34 -13.98
CA ALA A 61 13.13 -13.52 -15.00
C ALA A 61 13.37 -12.29 -15.91
N THR A 62 12.38 -11.41 -16.06
CA THR A 62 12.49 -10.17 -16.85
C THR A 62 12.81 -8.95 -16.01
N ALA A 63 13.04 -9.12 -14.70
CA ALA A 63 13.45 -8.05 -13.81
C ALA A 63 14.96 -7.81 -13.90
N GLU A 64 15.35 -6.55 -13.99
CA GLU A 64 16.74 -6.12 -14.06
C GLU A 64 17.00 -4.94 -13.12
N ARG A 65 18.26 -4.85 -12.65
CA ARG A 65 18.74 -3.71 -11.88
C ARG A 65 18.98 -2.52 -12.79
N ALA A 66 18.54 -1.35 -12.36
CA ALA A 66 18.80 -0.06 -12.99
C ALA A 66 19.11 0.97 -11.90
N GLY A 67 20.36 1.02 -11.44
CA GLY A 67 20.76 1.85 -10.30
C GLY A 67 20.05 1.43 -9.01
N ASP A 68 19.38 2.40 -8.37
CA ASP A 68 18.57 2.16 -7.16
C ASP A 68 17.22 1.47 -7.44
N PHE A 69 16.88 1.26 -8.71
CA PHE A 69 15.62 0.68 -9.13
C PHE A 69 15.78 -0.76 -9.62
N VAL A 70 14.70 -1.54 -9.45
CA VAL A 70 14.45 -2.77 -10.20
C VAL A 70 13.33 -2.48 -11.19
N ARG A 71 13.52 -2.86 -12.45
CA ARG A 71 12.51 -2.66 -13.48
C ARG A 71 12.15 -3.95 -14.20
N LEU A 72 10.89 -4.07 -14.58
CA LEU A 72 10.35 -5.18 -15.38
C LEU A 72 9.10 -4.75 -16.15
N PRO A 73 8.80 -5.36 -17.31
CA PRO A 73 7.57 -5.07 -18.05
C PRO A 73 6.32 -5.32 -17.18
N VAL A 74 5.38 -4.37 -17.17
CA VAL A 74 4.15 -4.48 -16.35
C VAL A 74 3.35 -5.75 -16.64
N LYS A 75 3.43 -6.25 -17.88
CA LYS A 75 2.75 -7.48 -18.33
C LYS A 75 3.33 -8.76 -17.71
N ASP A 76 4.59 -8.73 -17.25
CA ASP A 76 5.32 -9.91 -16.77
C ASP A 76 5.20 -10.12 -15.26
N ILE A 77 4.59 -9.18 -14.54
CA ILE A 77 4.32 -9.27 -13.10
C ILE A 77 2.83 -9.47 -12.87
N ASN A 78 2.45 -10.41 -11.99
CA ASN A 78 1.04 -10.57 -11.61
C ASN A 78 0.61 -9.52 -10.56
N GLY A 79 -0.70 -9.31 -10.38
CA GLY A 79 -1.21 -8.26 -9.49
C GLY A 79 -0.80 -8.41 -8.03
N GLN A 80 -0.67 -9.65 -7.53
CA GLN A 80 -0.24 -9.89 -6.14
C GLN A 80 1.24 -9.54 -5.94
N ALA A 81 2.10 -9.99 -6.85
CA ALA A 81 3.52 -9.66 -6.84
C ALA A 81 3.75 -8.16 -7.01
N LEU A 82 2.98 -7.51 -7.89
CA LEU A 82 3.02 -6.07 -8.07
C LEU A 82 2.68 -5.33 -6.77
N ASN A 83 1.54 -5.65 -6.16
CA ASN A 83 1.13 -5.03 -4.90
C ASN A 83 2.20 -5.22 -3.80
N TYR A 84 2.76 -6.42 -3.72
CA TYR A 84 3.82 -6.74 -2.77
C TYR A 84 5.06 -5.87 -2.99
N TRP A 85 5.60 -5.83 -4.21
CA TRP A 85 6.84 -5.10 -4.48
C TRP A 85 6.66 -3.57 -4.44
N VAL A 86 5.51 -3.05 -4.88
CA VAL A 86 5.17 -1.63 -4.72
C VAL A 86 5.12 -1.25 -3.24
N ARG A 87 4.49 -2.10 -2.42
CA ARG A 87 4.44 -1.89 -0.97
C ARG A 87 5.84 -1.88 -0.34
N ARG A 88 6.70 -2.81 -0.75
CA ARG A 88 8.10 -2.88 -0.32
C ARG A 88 8.91 -1.64 -0.71
N ALA A 89 8.76 -1.16 -1.94
CA ALA A 89 9.39 0.08 -2.40
C ALA A 89 8.92 1.31 -1.60
N TRP A 90 7.62 1.41 -1.32
CA TRP A 90 7.09 2.48 -0.46
C TRP A 90 7.65 2.38 0.96
N LEU A 91 7.70 1.20 1.58
CA LEU A 91 8.27 1.01 2.92
C LEU A 91 9.73 1.44 3.02
N ALA A 92 10.52 1.25 1.95
CA ALA A 92 11.92 1.66 1.88
C ALA A 92 12.12 3.17 1.68
N CYS A 93 11.06 3.90 1.35
CA CYS A 93 11.12 5.34 1.06
C CYS A 93 10.33 6.20 2.05
N ALA A 94 9.28 5.64 2.66
CA ALA A 94 8.45 6.36 3.62
C ALA A 94 9.24 6.76 4.88
N PRO A 95 8.80 7.82 5.60
CA PRO A 95 9.39 8.20 6.87
C PRO A 95 9.48 7.00 7.83
N PRO A 96 10.58 6.84 8.61
CA PRO A 96 10.81 5.63 9.41
C PRO A 96 9.65 5.27 10.35
N GLU A 97 9.01 6.27 10.96
CA GLU A 97 7.85 6.10 11.83
C GLU A 97 6.60 5.60 11.08
N VAL A 98 6.37 6.15 9.88
CA VAL A 98 5.27 5.76 9.00
C VAL A 98 5.50 4.34 8.50
N ALA A 99 6.71 4.02 8.05
CA ALA A 99 7.10 2.69 7.60
C ALA A 99 7.01 1.63 8.71
N ALA A 100 7.42 1.96 9.94
CA ALA A 100 7.35 1.06 11.09
C ALA A 100 5.90 0.75 11.50
N ARG A 101 5.05 1.78 11.58
CA ARG A 101 3.61 1.62 11.81
C ARG A 101 2.97 0.75 10.73
N ALA A 102 3.30 1.04 9.48
CA ALA A 102 2.73 0.38 8.32
C ALA A 102 3.18 -1.10 8.22
N SER A 103 4.43 -1.40 8.55
CA SER A 103 4.95 -2.76 8.67
C SER A 103 4.29 -3.56 9.79
N THR A 104 3.95 -2.90 10.90
CA THR A 104 3.21 -3.50 12.01
C THR A 104 1.77 -3.79 11.60
N ALA A 105 1.12 -2.81 10.95
CA ALA A 105 -0.22 -2.96 10.42
C ALA A 105 -0.31 -4.12 9.42
N ASP A 106 0.64 -4.28 8.51
CA ASP A 106 0.63 -5.37 7.51
C ASP A 106 0.66 -6.78 8.13
N LYS A 107 1.20 -6.91 9.34
CA LYS A 107 1.24 -8.17 10.10
C LYS A 107 -0.02 -8.42 10.91
N ALA A 108 -0.79 -7.38 11.25
CA ALA A 108 -1.96 -7.47 12.09
C ALA A 108 -3.01 -8.47 11.56
N GLY A 109 -3.47 -9.35 12.44
CA GLY A 109 -4.65 -10.18 12.29
C GLY A 109 -5.94 -9.43 12.64
N ALA A 110 -7.08 -10.02 12.28
CA ALA A 110 -8.37 -9.41 12.57
C ALA A 110 -8.65 -9.47 14.08
N GLY A 111 -8.95 -8.31 14.69
CA GLY A 111 -9.16 -8.19 16.14
C GLY A 111 -7.87 -8.16 16.99
N GLU A 112 -6.70 -8.00 16.36
CA GLU A 112 -5.42 -7.88 17.06
C GLU A 112 -4.94 -6.43 17.22
N VAL A 113 -5.76 -5.46 16.80
CA VAL A 113 -5.44 -4.03 16.85
C VAL A 113 -6.40 -3.34 17.80
N GLY A 114 -5.92 -2.99 18.99
CA GLY A 114 -6.69 -2.32 20.04
C GLY A 114 -8.03 -3.01 20.33
N ASP A 115 -9.12 -2.24 20.30
CA ASP A 115 -10.49 -2.73 20.48
C ASP A 115 -11.26 -2.88 19.15
N LEU A 116 -10.56 -2.86 18.00
CA LEU A 116 -11.21 -2.99 16.70
C LEU A 116 -11.86 -4.38 16.54
N PRO A 117 -13.11 -4.46 16.07
CA PRO A 117 -13.85 -5.72 16.04
C PRO A 117 -13.29 -6.68 14.99
N LYS A 118 -13.04 -7.93 15.38
CA LYS A 118 -12.57 -9.01 14.48
C LYS A 118 -13.44 -9.18 13.23
N ALA A 119 -14.73 -8.84 13.31
CA ALA A 119 -15.70 -9.00 12.24
C ALA A 119 -15.45 -8.10 11.01
N ILE A 120 -14.67 -7.02 11.11
CA ILE A 120 -14.30 -6.20 9.94
C ILE A 120 -13.28 -6.91 9.01
N GLY A 121 -12.65 -7.97 9.50
CA GLY A 121 -11.67 -8.76 8.75
C GLY A 121 -10.30 -8.11 8.62
N ARG A 122 -9.34 -8.89 8.11
CA ARG A 122 -7.93 -8.47 7.99
C ARG A 122 -7.75 -7.21 7.12
N PRO A 123 -8.37 -7.07 5.93
CA PRO A 123 -8.15 -5.89 5.09
C PRO A 123 -8.51 -4.58 5.78
N ALA A 124 -9.69 -4.50 6.40
CA ALA A 124 -10.13 -3.30 7.10
C ALA A 124 -9.30 -3.03 8.37
N THR A 125 -8.99 -4.08 9.14
CA THR A 125 -8.12 -3.95 10.33
C THR A 125 -6.77 -3.33 9.94
N ARG A 126 -6.14 -3.83 8.88
CA ARG A 126 -4.83 -3.35 8.40
C ARG A 126 -4.92 -1.94 7.84
N ALA A 127 -5.98 -1.63 7.10
CA ALA A 127 -6.18 -0.29 6.55
C ALA A 127 -6.30 0.78 7.65
N LEU A 128 -7.11 0.50 8.69
CA LEU A 128 -7.25 1.38 9.85
C LEU A 128 -5.92 1.54 10.60
N ALA A 129 -5.25 0.42 10.90
CA ALA A 129 -3.97 0.44 11.60
C ALA A 129 -2.88 1.20 10.81
N ASN A 130 -2.86 1.08 9.48
CA ASN A 130 -1.92 1.78 8.61
C ASN A 130 -2.03 3.31 8.75
N VAL A 131 -3.24 3.84 8.90
CA VAL A 131 -3.47 5.28 9.13
C VAL A 131 -3.45 5.67 10.62
N GLY A 132 -3.13 4.73 11.52
CA GLY A 132 -3.01 4.98 12.97
C GLY A 132 -4.34 4.90 13.74
N ILE A 133 -5.42 4.45 13.09
CA ILE A 133 -6.69 4.18 13.77
C ILE A 133 -6.59 2.79 14.38
N THR A 134 -6.53 2.75 15.70
CA THR A 134 -6.37 1.51 16.49
C THR A 134 -7.47 1.30 17.50
N THR A 135 -8.38 2.27 17.65
CA THR A 135 -9.49 2.20 18.62
C THR A 135 -10.83 2.59 18.01
N LEU A 136 -11.92 2.09 18.57
CA LEU A 136 -13.29 2.46 18.24
C LEU A 136 -13.57 3.94 18.51
N ASP A 137 -12.97 4.54 19.54
CA ASP A 137 -13.12 5.97 19.83
C ASP A 137 -12.55 6.84 18.70
N GLN A 138 -11.41 6.43 18.13
CA GLN A 138 -10.86 7.09 16.94
C GLN A 138 -11.75 6.89 15.71
N VAL A 139 -12.37 5.72 15.57
CA VAL A 139 -13.36 5.45 14.49
C VAL A 139 -14.60 6.33 14.66
N ALA A 140 -15.06 6.56 15.90
CA ALA A 140 -16.22 7.40 16.18
C ALA A 140 -16.01 8.86 15.74
N GLY A 141 -14.77 9.34 15.73
CA GLY A 141 -14.40 10.66 15.24
C GLY A 141 -14.43 10.83 13.71
N LEU A 142 -14.61 9.75 12.94
CA LEU A 142 -14.61 9.77 11.48
C LEU A 142 -16.01 9.58 10.92
N SER A 143 -16.28 10.20 9.78
CA SER A 143 -17.46 9.98 8.97
C SER A 143 -17.37 8.68 8.14
N ASP A 144 -18.51 8.19 7.67
CA ASP A 144 -18.56 7.04 6.77
C ASP A 144 -17.81 7.30 5.46
N ALA A 145 -17.80 8.55 4.99
CA ALA A 145 -17.07 8.94 3.79
C ALA A 145 -15.56 8.82 4.00
N GLU A 146 -15.04 9.29 5.14
CA GLU A 146 -13.62 9.16 5.48
C GLU A 146 -13.22 7.69 5.65
N LEU A 147 -14.04 6.88 6.31
CA LEU A 147 -13.78 5.45 6.46
C LEU A 147 -13.76 4.73 5.11
N ASN A 148 -14.72 5.02 4.21
CA ASN A 148 -14.77 4.42 2.88
C ASN A 148 -13.67 4.92 1.94
N ALA A 149 -13.07 6.09 2.21
CA ALA A 149 -11.91 6.57 1.47
C ALA A 149 -10.64 5.75 1.78
N LEU A 150 -10.59 5.05 2.92
CA LEU A 150 -9.47 4.20 3.28
C LEU A 150 -9.44 2.93 2.43
N HIS A 151 -8.37 2.79 1.63
CA HIS A 151 -8.18 1.60 0.80
C HIS A 151 -8.10 0.33 1.66
N GLY A 152 -9.05 -0.58 1.46
CA GLY A 152 -9.17 -1.83 2.23
C GLY A 152 -10.29 -1.82 3.27
N VAL A 153 -10.89 -0.66 3.55
CA VAL A 153 -12.14 -0.52 4.32
C VAL A 153 -13.31 -0.51 3.33
N GLY A 154 -14.12 -1.56 3.36
CA GLY A 154 -15.32 -1.65 2.52
C GLY A 154 -16.60 -1.27 3.26
N PRO A 155 -17.73 -1.07 2.55
CA PRO A 155 -19.01 -0.71 3.17
C PRO A 155 -19.47 -1.67 4.27
N LYS A 156 -19.16 -2.97 4.11
CA LYS A 156 -19.44 -3.98 5.14
C LYS A 156 -18.66 -3.72 6.43
N ALA A 157 -17.39 -3.34 6.34
CA ALA A 157 -16.58 -3.03 7.50
C ALA A 157 -17.11 -1.78 8.20
N VAL A 158 -17.47 -0.73 7.44
CA VAL A 158 -18.09 0.49 7.98
C VAL A 158 -19.37 0.17 8.74
N ARG A 159 -20.28 -0.63 8.15
CA ARG A 159 -21.50 -1.06 8.83
C ARG A 159 -21.21 -1.75 10.18
N ILE A 160 -20.28 -2.70 10.19
CA ILE A 160 -19.90 -3.42 11.42
C ILE A 160 -19.32 -2.48 12.47
N LEU A 161 -18.49 -1.51 12.06
CA LEU A 161 -17.92 -0.51 12.97
C LEU A 161 -19.03 0.34 13.61
N ARG A 162 -20.02 0.78 12.83
CA ARG A 162 -21.15 1.56 13.35
C ARG A 162 -22.04 0.76 14.29
N GLU A 163 -22.41 -0.46 13.92
CA GLU A 163 -23.18 -1.37 14.77
C GLU A 163 -22.45 -1.64 16.10
N THR A 164 -21.12 -1.77 16.06
CA THR A 164 -20.30 -1.98 17.27
C THR A 164 -20.27 -0.74 18.15
N LEU A 165 -20.19 0.46 17.56
CA LEU A 165 -20.22 1.73 18.30
C LEU A 165 -21.59 1.99 18.96
N GLU A 166 -22.68 1.66 18.28
CA GLU A 166 -24.04 1.80 18.81
C GLU A 166 -24.35 0.82 19.95
N SER A 167 -23.67 -0.33 19.97
CA SER A 167 -23.87 -1.39 20.97
C SER A 167 -22.97 -1.23 22.21
N ARG A 168 -22.24 -0.11 22.31
CA ARG A 168 -21.24 0.16 23.34
C ARG A 168 -21.83 0.97 24.49
#